data_AF-A0A267H0L4-F1
#
_entry.id   AF-A0A267H0L4-F1
#
_cell.length_a   1.000
_cell.length_b   1.000
_cell.length_c   1.000
_cell.angle_alpha   90.00
_cell.angle_beta   90.00
_cell.angle_gamma   90.00
#
_symmetry.space_group_name_H-M   'P 1'
#
loop_
_entity.id
_entity.type
_entity.pdbx_description
1 polymer ?
#
loop_
_entity_poly.entity_id
_entity_poly.type
_entity_poly.pdbx_seq_one_letter_code
_entity_poly.pdbx_strand_id
1 'polypeptide(L)'
;MRLKAFLALSLCCAIASGKEIRVETDLAAYVGLLLQGDGSDNDTTRGFFGVPYAQPPTGQLRFAPPLPWQPPRSNEPGAKPELMANASKPRCLQLAAAGSSLRMSEDCLYLNIQTPVPHQADSSRPVIAWLHSGFLETGGISEPEAPLGRQLVARQRLLLVEVAFRLGVLGFLRPPGTTGGNWGLLDQQMALSWISSNIRAFGGDAGSVTLAGASYGASATGLHLFSAGSSRLFHRARCLAARRWRRGFSSPTTPLLPLSRTTSPPEPPAAAPTTRKRSAVFGTPVLTP
;
A
#
# COMPACT_ATOMS: atom_id res chain seq x y z
N MET A 1 53.24 32.11 32.69
CA MET A 1 52.21 32.40 31.66
C MET A 1 52.23 31.30 30.62
N ARG A 2 51.26 30.37 30.64
CA ARG A 2 51.12 29.30 29.63
C ARG A 2 50.02 29.72 28.64
N LEU A 3 50.42 30.00 27.41
CA LEU A 3 49.55 30.41 26.31
C LEU A 3 48.84 29.15 25.75
N LYS A 4 47.52 29.07 25.88
CA LYS A 4 46.73 28.00 25.26
C LYS A 4 46.28 28.46 23.86
N ALA A 5 46.85 27.85 22.83
CA ALA A 5 46.41 28.02 21.45
C ALA A 5 45.09 27.26 21.24
N PHE A 6 44.02 27.97 20.89
CA PHE A 6 42.77 27.37 20.43
C PHE A 6 42.87 27.18 18.92
N LEU A 7 42.97 25.92 18.50
CA LEU A 7 42.89 25.51 17.10
C LEU A 7 41.39 25.47 16.72
N ALA A 8 40.91 26.49 15.99
CA ALA A 8 39.57 26.49 15.43
C ALA A 8 39.54 25.58 14.20
N LEU A 9 39.05 24.35 14.38
CA LEU A 9 38.77 23.42 13.28
C LEU A 9 37.52 23.91 12.55
N SER A 10 37.70 24.72 11.51
CA SER A 10 36.62 25.13 10.60
C SER A 10 36.17 23.91 9.80
N LEU A 11 35.15 23.23 10.31
CA LEU A 11 34.41 22.21 9.57
C LEU A 11 33.65 22.92 8.44
N CYS A 12 34.26 23.00 7.26
CA CYS A 12 33.57 23.39 6.03
C CYS A 12 32.48 22.35 5.77
N CYS A 13 31.28 22.62 6.28
CA CYS A 13 30.07 21.98 5.85
C CYS A 13 29.87 22.38 4.39
N ALA A 14 30.22 21.49 3.45
CA ALA A 14 29.88 21.67 2.06
C ALA A 14 28.36 21.55 1.96
N ILE A 15 27.67 22.68 2.14
CA ILE A 15 26.27 22.82 1.76
C ILE A 15 26.27 22.70 0.24
N ALA A 16 25.91 21.52 -0.25
CA ALA A 16 25.56 21.36 -1.65
C ALA A 16 24.36 22.29 -1.91
N SER A 17 24.62 23.46 -2.49
CA SER A 17 23.61 24.40 -2.96
C SER A 17 22.93 23.79 -4.19
N GLY A 18 22.12 22.76 -3.96
CA GLY A 18 21.16 22.26 -4.92
C GLY A 18 19.98 23.20 -4.91
N LYS A 19 19.65 23.79 -6.07
CA LYS A 19 18.50 24.69 -6.23
C LYS A 19 17.22 23.94 -5.81
N GLU A 20 16.74 24.20 -4.61
CA GLU A 20 15.54 23.57 -4.05
C GLU A 20 14.34 23.84 -4.96
N ILE A 21 13.55 22.79 -5.20
CA ILE A 21 12.40 22.86 -6.09
C ILE A 21 11.15 22.90 -5.24
N ARG A 22 10.47 24.05 -5.23
CA ARG A 22 9.23 24.24 -4.48
C ARG A 22 8.01 24.13 -5.39
N VAL A 23 6.99 23.40 -4.96
CA VAL A 23 5.64 23.36 -5.55
C VAL A 23 4.61 23.54 -4.45
N GLU A 24 3.62 24.39 -4.66
CA GLU A 24 2.60 24.70 -3.67
C GLU A 24 1.24 24.17 -4.10
N THR A 25 0.54 23.51 -3.18
CA THR A 25 -0.85 23.04 -3.33
C THR A 25 -1.75 23.81 -2.36
N ASP A 26 -3.03 23.46 -2.30
CA ASP A 26 -3.97 24.06 -1.35
C ASP A 26 -3.63 23.70 0.11
N LEU A 27 -3.07 22.51 0.34
CA LEU A 27 -2.86 21.97 1.70
C LEU A 27 -1.41 22.08 2.20
N ALA A 28 -0.42 22.17 1.32
CA ALA A 28 1.00 22.19 1.69
C ALA A 28 1.90 22.73 0.57
N ALA A 29 3.10 23.17 0.94
CA ALA A 29 4.21 23.37 0.03
C ALA A 29 5.15 22.15 0.07
N TYR A 30 5.58 21.67 -1.10
CA TYR A 30 6.47 20.53 -1.25
C TYR A 30 7.81 20.96 -1.79
N VAL A 31 8.88 20.58 -1.08
CA VAL A 31 10.27 20.82 -1.50
C VAL A 31 10.86 19.51 -2.01
N GLY A 32 11.05 19.44 -3.32
CA GLY A 32 11.64 18.30 -4.02
C GLY A 32 13.10 18.54 -4.44
N LEU A 33 13.63 17.63 -5.25
CA LEU A 33 15.00 17.67 -5.75
C LEU A 33 15.09 17.56 -7.28
N LEU A 34 16.21 18.00 -7.84
CA LEU A 34 16.57 17.68 -9.22
C LEU A 34 17.20 16.28 -9.26
N LEU A 35 16.66 15.43 -10.14
CA LEU A 35 17.20 14.11 -10.45
C LEU A 35 17.97 14.22 -11.76
N GLN A 36 19.30 14.25 -11.67
CA GLN A 36 20.16 14.30 -12.85
C GLN A 36 20.13 12.97 -13.60
N GLY A 37 20.20 13.01 -14.93
CA GLY A 37 20.42 11.86 -15.80
C GLY A 37 21.80 11.21 -15.57
N ASP A 38 21.93 9.91 -15.86
CA ASP A 38 23.23 9.28 -16.08
C ASP A 38 23.61 9.40 -17.56
N GLY A 39 24.76 10.01 -17.87
CA GLY A 39 25.28 10.10 -19.23
C GLY A 39 25.05 11.42 -19.97
N SER A 40 25.22 11.39 -21.29
CA SER A 40 25.21 12.58 -22.19
C SER A 40 23.82 13.14 -22.48
N ASP A 41 22.76 12.41 -22.17
CA ASP A 41 21.39 12.82 -22.44
C ASP A 41 20.86 13.63 -21.27
N ASN A 42 20.25 14.78 -21.56
CA ASN A 42 19.66 15.71 -20.58
C ASN A 42 18.35 15.14 -19.97
N ASP A 43 18.40 13.93 -19.40
CA ASP A 43 17.28 13.24 -18.75
C ASP A 43 17.00 13.80 -17.33
N THR A 44 17.30 15.07 -17.11
CA THR A 44 17.09 15.74 -15.81
C THR A 44 15.59 15.93 -15.55
N THR A 45 15.14 15.49 -14.38
CA THR A 45 13.75 15.64 -13.94
C THR A 45 13.69 16.27 -12.55
N ARG A 46 12.49 16.64 -12.11
CA ARG A 46 12.19 17.11 -10.76
C ARG A 46 11.46 15.99 -10.04
N GLY A 47 11.95 15.58 -8.87
CA GLY A 47 11.36 14.52 -8.05
C GLY A 47 10.79 15.06 -6.74
N PHE A 48 9.58 14.63 -6.42
CA PHE A 48 8.91 14.85 -5.14
C PHE A 48 8.55 13.49 -4.55
N PHE A 49 9.30 13.04 -3.57
CA PHE A 49 9.18 11.71 -2.97
C PHE A 49 8.57 11.82 -1.58
N GLY A 50 7.57 10.97 -1.29
CA GLY A 50 6.94 10.96 0.03
C GLY A 50 5.86 12.01 0.24
N VAL A 51 5.10 12.33 -0.80
CA VAL A 51 3.95 13.26 -0.74
C VAL A 51 2.74 12.55 -0.11
N PRO A 52 2.24 12.93 1.08
CA PRO A 52 1.13 12.24 1.71
C PRO A 52 -0.19 12.55 1.02
N TYR A 53 -0.98 11.51 0.74
CA TYR A 53 -2.34 11.66 0.20
C TYR A 53 -3.43 11.27 1.21
N ALA A 54 -3.08 10.52 2.25
CA ALA A 54 -3.97 10.08 3.30
C ALA A 54 -3.32 10.20 4.69
N GLN A 55 -4.15 10.18 5.74
CA GLN A 55 -3.66 10.03 7.11
C GLN A 55 -3.00 8.65 7.31
N PRO A 56 -1.98 8.54 8.19
CA PRO A 56 -1.38 7.26 8.52
C PRO A 56 -2.43 6.24 8.99
N PRO A 57 -2.55 5.07 8.36
CA PRO A 57 -3.58 4.09 8.69
C PRO A 57 -3.20 3.24 9.91
N THR A 58 -2.79 3.90 11.00
CA THR A 58 -2.32 3.29 12.25
C THR A 58 -3.37 3.40 13.35
N GLY A 59 -3.20 2.62 14.42
CA GLY A 59 -4.09 2.67 15.59
C GLY A 59 -5.55 2.41 15.20
N GLN A 60 -6.43 3.37 15.47
CA GLN A 60 -7.86 3.27 15.15
C GLN A 60 -8.18 3.35 13.64
N LEU A 61 -7.23 3.83 12.83
CA LEU A 61 -7.36 3.83 11.37
C LEU A 61 -6.86 2.53 10.73
N ARG A 62 -6.32 1.60 11.54
CA ARG A 62 -5.96 0.27 11.09
C ARG A 62 -7.23 -0.50 10.72
N PHE A 63 -7.27 -1.07 9.51
CA PHE A 63 -8.45 -1.74 8.93
C PHE A 63 -9.68 -0.82 8.75
N ALA A 64 -9.46 0.47 8.54
CA ALA A 64 -10.50 1.44 8.19
C ALA A 64 -10.27 2.03 6.78
N PRO A 65 -11.29 2.63 6.14
CA PRO A 65 -11.09 3.47 4.96
C PRO A 65 -10.03 4.56 5.22
N PRO A 66 -9.22 4.92 4.20
CA PRO A 66 -8.29 6.04 4.34
C PRO A 66 -9.07 7.34 4.56
N LEU A 67 -8.53 8.21 5.40
CA LEU A 67 -8.97 9.60 5.53
C LEU A 67 -8.03 10.51 4.74
N PRO A 68 -8.55 11.57 4.09
CA PRO A 68 -7.69 12.53 3.39
C PRO A 68 -6.61 13.09 4.32
N TRP A 69 -5.40 13.24 3.80
CA TRP A 69 -4.34 13.88 4.57
C TRP A 69 -4.75 15.31 4.94
N GLN A 70 -4.45 15.70 6.17
CA GLN A 70 -4.65 17.06 6.66
C GLN A 70 -3.32 17.60 7.18
N PRO A 71 -3.01 18.88 6.90
CA PRO A 71 -1.84 19.51 7.47
C PRO A 71 -1.94 19.54 9.00
N PRO A 72 -0.81 19.44 9.72
CA PRO A 72 -0.79 19.69 11.16
C PRO A 72 -1.40 21.05 11.48
N ARG A 73 -2.11 21.15 12.61
CA ARG A 73 -2.72 22.42 13.04
C ARG A 73 -1.63 23.50 13.19
N SER A 74 -1.78 24.60 12.45
CA SER A 74 -1.01 25.83 12.64
C SER A 74 -1.79 26.78 13.56
N ASN A 75 -1.06 27.58 14.33
CA ASN A 75 -1.65 28.69 15.09
C ASN A 75 -1.95 29.90 14.19
N GLU A 76 -1.46 29.87 12.94
CA GLU A 76 -1.65 30.92 11.94
C GLU A 76 -2.73 30.49 10.93
N PRO A 77 -3.85 31.24 10.80
CA PRO A 77 -4.88 30.96 9.81
C PRO A 77 -4.32 31.01 8.38
N GLY A 78 -4.55 29.95 7.61
CA GLY A 78 -4.11 29.86 6.22
C GLY A 78 -2.64 29.48 6.01
N ALA A 79 -1.88 29.27 7.09
CA ALA A 79 -0.51 28.78 6.97
C ALA A 79 -0.48 27.36 6.40
N LYS A 80 0.27 27.17 5.32
CA LYS A 80 0.52 25.87 4.70
C LYS A 80 1.85 25.32 5.22
N PRO A 81 1.89 24.10 5.77
CA PRO A 81 3.17 23.52 6.17
C PRO A 81 4.05 23.28 4.94
N GLU A 82 5.34 23.43 5.15
CA GLU A 82 6.35 23.00 4.19
C GLU A 82 6.77 21.56 4.49
N LEU A 83 6.70 20.70 3.47
CA LEU A 83 7.02 19.29 3.55
C LEU A 83 8.22 18.98 2.66
N MET A 84 9.25 18.39 3.27
CA MET A 84 10.39 17.84 2.55
C MET A 84 9.95 16.59 1.79
N ALA A 85 9.84 16.73 0.47
CA ALA A 85 9.50 15.67 -0.48
C ALA A 85 10.76 15.23 -1.24
N ASN A 86 11.88 15.05 -0.53
CA ASN A 86 13.19 14.77 -1.11
C ASN A 86 13.69 13.34 -0.84
N ALA A 87 12.90 12.51 -0.17
CA ALA A 87 13.27 11.14 0.17
C ALA A 87 12.05 10.22 0.13
N SER A 88 12.26 9.01 -0.40
CA SER A 88 11.23 7.98 -0.38
C SER A 88 10.84 7.58 1.04
N LYS A 89 9.53 7.41 1.26
CA LYS A 89 8.97 6.94 2.53
C LYS A 89 9.05 5.41 2.62
N PRO A 90 8.94 4.84 3.83
CA PRO A 90 8.91 3.39 4.00
C PRO A 90 7.82 2.73 3.15
N ARG A 91 8.08 1.52 2.67
CA ARG A 91 7.03 0.72 2.00
C ARG A 91 5.97 0.31 3.02
N CYS A 92 4.77 -0.01 2.54
CA CYS A 92 3.78 -0.65 3.40
C CYS A 92 4.30 -1.99 3.92
N LEU A 93 3.88 -2.36 5.14
CA LEU A 93 4.20 -3.67 5.73
C LEU A 93 3.84 -4.80 4.75
N GLN A 94 4.80 -5.67 4.49
CA GLN A 94 4.72 -6.76 3.53
C GLN A 94 5.60 -7.92 3.94
N LEU A 95 5.37 -9.08 3.33
CA LEU A 95 6.30 -10.20 3.44
C LEU A 95 7.61 -9.83 2.73
N ALA A 96 8.71 -9.87 3.45
CA ALA A 96 10.05 -9.63 2.90
C ALA A 96 10.81 -10.96 2.83
N ALA A 97 11.63 -11.14 1.78
CA ALA A 97 12.52 -12.28 1.71
C ALA A 97 13.48 -12.28 2.91
N ALA A 98 13.85 -13.45 3.41
CA ALA A 98 14.83 -13.55 4.49
C ALA A 98 16.13 -12.82 4.10
N GLY A 99 16.63 -11.94 4.99
CA GLY A 99 17.82 -11.10 4.73
C GLY A 99 17.53 -9.77 4.00
N SER A 100 16.27 -9.47 3.68
CA SER A 100 15.85 -8.19 3.12
C SER A 100 15.92 -7.04 4.14
N SER A 101 16.58 -5.93 3.80
CA SER A 101 16.67 -4.70 4.60
C SER A 101 15.62 -3.65 4.22
N LEU A 102 14.42 -4.07 3.81
CA LEU A 102 13.36 -3.15 3.41
C LEU A 102 12.85 -2.34 4.61
N ARG A 103 12.94 -1.01 4.51
CA ARG A 103 12.27 -0.10 5.47
C ARG A 103 10.77 -0.16 5.23
N MET A 104 10.03 -0.67 6.21
CA MET A 104 8.58 -0.82 6.14
C MET A 104 7.87 -0.14 7.33
N SER A 105 6.66 0.33 7.10
CA SER A 105 5.81 0.97 8.10
C SER A 105 4.33 0.79 7.73
N GLU A 106 3.42 0.90 8.72
CA GLU A 106 1.99 1.11 8.44
C GLU A 106 1.72 2.53 7.93
N ASP A 107 2.51 3.50 8.39
CA ASP A 107 2.54 4.85 7.82
C ASP A 107 3.26 4.81 6.46
N CYS A 108 2.49 4.50 5.42
CA CYS A 108 3.01 4.25 4.07
C CYS A 108 2.17 4.85 2.93
N LEU A 109 1.13 5.64 3.23
CA LEU A 109 0.19 6.18 2.24
C LEU A 109 0.73 7.46 1.58
N TYR A 110 1.74 7.28 0.73
CA TYR A 110 2.46 8.35 0.04
C TYR A 110 2.45 8.17 -1.47
N LEU A 111 2.71 9.28 -2.17
CA LEU A 111 2.98 9.36 -3.60
C LEU A 111 4.43 9.74 -3.82
N ASN A 112 4.96 9.27 -4.95
CA ASN A 112 6.16 9.83 -5.56
C ASN A 112 5.79 10.46 -6.90
N ILE A 113 6.22 11.69 -7.14
CA ILE A 113 5.86 12.48 -8.31
C ILE A 113 7.14 12.89 -9.03
N GLN A 114 7.27 12.49 -10.28
CA GLN A 114 8.35 12.94 -11.15
C GLN A 114 7.78 13.82 -12.27
N THR A 115 8.44 14.96 -12.49
CA THR A 115 8.03 15.96 -13.50
C THR A 115 9.21 16.36 -14.36
N PRO A 116 9.01 16.68 -15.64
CA PRO A 116 10.09 17.09 -16.54
C PRO A 116 10.61 18.50 -16.24
N VAL A 117 11.83 18.81 -16.69
CA VAL A 117 12.43 20.15 -16.67
C VAL A 117 12.27 20.82 -18.05
N PRO A 118 12.04 22.15 -18.13
CA PRO A 118 11.72 23.07 -17.03
C PRO A 118 10.30 22.87 -16.48
N HIS A 119 10.10 23.26 -15.23
CA HIS A 119 8.75 23.37 -14.67
C HIS A 119 7.98 24.49 -15.38
N GLN A 120 6.75 24.18 -15.75
CA GLN A 120 5.81 25.12 -16.32
C GLN A 120 4.48 24.83 -15.64
N ALA A 121 4.07 25.67 -14.69
CA ALA A 121 2.83 25.48 -13.93
C ALA A 121 1.61 25.40 -14.87
N ASP A 122 1.58 26.19 -15.94
CA ASP A 122 0.54 26.18 -16.96
C ASP A 122 0.71 25.09 -18.03
N SER A 123 1.70 24.20 -17.88
CA SER A 123 1.83 23.09 -18.82
C SER A 123 0.74 22.05 -18.55
N SER A 124 -0.11 21.81 -19.55
CA SER A 124 -1.17 20.80 -19.51
C SER A 124 -0.61 19.44 -19.93
N ARG A 125 0.34 18.90 -19.15
CA ARG A 125 1.06 17.66 -19.53
C ARG A 125 0.28 16.41 -19.13
N PRO A 126 0.29 15.35 -19.95
CA PRO A 126 -0.31 14.07 -19.58
C PRO A 126 0.27 13.52 -18.26
N VAL A 127 -0.58 12.86 -17.49
CA VAL A 127 -0.20 12.27 -16.20
C VAL A 127 -0.38 10.75 -16.28
N ILE A 128 0.62 10.00 -15.83
CA ILE A 128 0.51 8.56 -15.59
C ILE A 128 0.44 8.34 -14.08
N ALA A 129 -0.69 7.84 -13.58
CA ALA A 129 -0.83 7.34 -12.22
C ALA A 129 -0.53 5.84 -12.22
N TRP A 130 0.54 5.42 -11.55
CA TRP A 130 1.07 4.07 -11.58
C TRP A 130 0.75 3.28 -10.31
N LEU A 131 0.08 2.14 -10.49
CA LEU A 131 -0.18 1.15 -9.45
C LEU A 131 0.83 0.00 -9.55
N HIS A 132 1.62 -0.19 -8.50
CA HIS A 132 2.69 -1.19 -8.50
C HIS A 132 2.17 -2.65 -8.51
N SER A 133 3.06 -3.56 -8.90
CA SER A 133 2.85 -5.02 -8.88
C SER A 133 3.05 -5.59 -7.46
N GLY A 134 2.97 -6.92 -7.32
CA GLY A 134 3.34 -7.65 -6.10
C GLY A 134 2.21 -8.47 -5.46
N PHE A 135 1.20 -8.84 -6.25
CA PHE A 135 0.14 -9.80 -5.90
C PHE A 135 -0.51 -9.54 -4.54
N LEU A 136 -0.77 -8.27 -4.22
CA LEU A 136 -1.29 -7.82 -2.92
C LEU A 136 -0.38 -8.01 -1.72
N GLU A 137 0.72 -8.73 -1.82
CA GLU A 137 1.55 -9.11 -0.68
C GLU A 137 2.84 -8.31 -0.60
N THR A 138 3.33 -7.82 -1.72
CA THR A 138 4.62 -7.11 -1.85
C THR A 138 4.52 -5.91 -2.80
N GLY A 139 5.59 -5.13 -2.89
CA GLY A 139 5.71 -3.98 -3.79
C GLY A 139 5.75 -2.65 -3.05
N GLY A 140 5.86 -1.55 -3.79
CA GLY A 140 5.94 -0.21 -3.23
C GLY A 140 6.60 0.76 -4.21
N ILE A 141 6.89 1.95 -3.71
CA ILE A 141 7.41 3.07 -4.53
C ILE A 141 8.77 3.57 -4.04
N SER A 142 9.46 2.84 -3.15
CA SER A 142 10.63 3.37 -2.43
C SER A 142 11.93 3.44 -3.23
N GLU A 143 11.89 3.30 -4.56
CA GLU A 143 13.07 3.33 -5.43
C GLU A 143 13.11 4.67 -6.20
N PRO A 144 13.66 5.75 -5.59
CA PRO A 144 13.60 7.10 -6.17
C PRO A 144 14.34 7.27 -7.51
N GLU A 145 15.13 6.28 -7.91
CA GLU A 145 16.07 6.38 -9.05
C GLU A 145 15.83 5.33 -10.14
N ALA A 146 14.68 4.66 -10.18
CA ALA A 146 14.39 3.69 -11.24
C ALA A 146 14.61 4.35 -12.63
N PRO A 147 15.68 4.01 -13.38
CA PRO A 147 16.13 4.82 -14.52
C PRO A 147 15.07 4.95 -15.60
N LEU A 148 14.26 3.90 -15.74
CA LEU A 148 13.13 3.82 -16.67
C LEU A 148 12.05 4.88 -16.41
N GLY A 149 11.75 5.19 -15.14
CA GLY A 149 10.76 6.22 -14.80
C GLY A 149 11.25 7.63 -15.17
N ARG A 150 12.51 7.93 -14.85
CA ARG A 150 13.14 9.22 -15.17
C ARG A 150 13.21 9.45 -16.68
N GLN A 151 13.70 8.48 -17.44
CA GLN A 151 13.80 8.58 -18.90
C GLN A 151 12.44 8.78 -19.55
N LEU A 152 11.40 8.09 -19.07
CA LEU A 152 10.04 8.26 -19.56
C LEU A 152 9.55 9.71 -19.35
N VAL A 153 9.71 10.24 -18.13
CA VAL A 153 9.31 11.61 -17.78
C VAL A 153 10.06 12.65 -18.60
N ALA A 154 11.40 12.53 -18.69
CA ALA A 154 12.23 13.50 -19.39
C ALA A 154 11.95 13.52 -20.90
N ARG A 155 11.93 12.34 -21.54
CA ARG A 155 11.84 12.20 -23.00
C ARG A 155 10.42 12.37 -23.53
N GLN A 156 9.42 11.81 -22.83
CA GLN A 156 8.02 11.92 -23.24
C GLN A 156 7.32 13.16 -22.67
N ARG A 157 8.02 13.93 -21.81
CA ARG A 157 7.55 15.20 -21.25
C ARG A 157 6.20 15.08 -20.51
N LEU A 158 5.99 13.97 -19.81
CA LEU A 158 4.79 13.64 -19.02
C LEU A 158 5.09 13.63 -17.52
N LEU A 159 4.06 13.62 -16.67
CA LEU A 159 4.22 13.39 -15.23
C LEU A 159 4.01 11.92 -14.90
N LEU A 160 4.87 11.37 -14.04
CA LEU A 160 4.70 10.05 -13.47
C LEU A 160 4.39 10.19 -11.97
N VAL A 161 3.29 9.60 -11.54
CA VAL A 161 2.86 9.56 -10.14
C VAL A 161 2.77 8.11 -9.70
N GLU A 162 3.67 7.67 -8.84
CA GLU A 162 3.66 6.32 -8.27
C GLU A 162 2.89 6.32 -6.96
N VAL A 163 1.98 5.36 -6.80
CA VAL A 163 1.06 5.28 -5.66
C VAL A 163 1.42 4.11 -4.75
N ALA A 164 1.75 4.38 -3.49
CA ALA A 164 1.81 3.37 -2.44
C ALA A 164 0.43 3.15 -1.84
N PHE A 165 0.05 1.91 -1.54
CA PHE A 165 -1.22 1.54 -0.91
C PHE A 165 -1.06 0.33 0.00
N ARG A 166 -1.94 0.16 1.00
CA ARG A 166 -1.84 -0.97 1.94
C ARG A 166 -1.90 -2.33 1.24
N LEU A 167 -1.15 -3.27 1.78
CA LEU A 167 -0.98 -4.64 1.28
C LEU A 167 -1.46 -5.68 2.30
N GLY A 168 -1.60 -6.92 1.85
CA GLY A 168 -1.91 -8.09 2.65
C GLY A 168 -3.13 -7.91 3.52
N VAL A 169 -3.05 -8.42 4.75
CA VAL A 169 -4.12 -8.34 5.75
C VAL A 169 -4.50 -6.87 6.05
N LEU A 170 -3.55 -5.94 6.07
CA LEU A 170 -3.79 -4.54 6.40
C LEU A 170 -4.61 -3.82 5.31
N GLY A 171 -4.43 -4.20 4.05
CA GLY A 171 -5.15 -3.64 2.92
C GLY A 171 -6.44 -4.37 2.57
N PHE A 172 -6.54 -5.67 2.84
CA PHE A 172 -7.57 -6.52 2.21
C PHE A 172 -8.31 -7.45 3.17
N LEU A 173 -8.01 -7.41 4.48
CA LEU A 173 -8.84 -8.08 5.46
C LEU A 173 -10.23 -7.43 5.50
N ARG A 174 -11.25 -8.28 5.48
CA ARG A 174 -12.60 -7.92 5.89
C ARG A 174 -12.81 -8.38 7.35
N PRO A 175 -12.81 -7.47 8.33
CA PRO A 175 -13.06 -7.87 9.72
C PRO A 175 -14.46 -8.49 9.89
N PRO A 176 -14.61 -9.54 10.73
CA PRO A 176 -15.91 -10.11 11.06
C PRO A 176 -16.88 -9.05 11.57
N GLY A 177 -18.16 -9.16 11.20
CA GLY A 177 -19.18 -8.19 11.61
C GLY A 177 -19.15 -6.84 10.86
N THR A 178 -18.23 -6.65 9.91
CA THR A 178 -18.19 -5.45 9.07
C THR A 178 -18.65 -5.73 7.63
N THR A 179 -19.25 -4.71 7.01
CA THR A 179 -19.50 -4.69 5.55
C THR A 179 -18.32 -4.11 4.77
N GLY A 180 -17.29 -3.64 5.48
CA GLY A 180 -16.08 -3.04 4.92
C GLY A 180 -15.03 -4.05 4.46
N GLY A 181 -13.95 -3.53 3.89
CA GLY A 181 -12.86 -4.28 3.29
C GLY A 181 -12.27 -3.50 2.12
N ASN A 182 -11.37 -4.13 1.37
CA ASN A 182 -10.72 -3.51 0.20
C ASN A 182 -10.08 -2.16 0.52
N TRP A 183 -9.54 -2.00 1.73
CA TRP A 183 -8.91 -0.78 2.20
C TRP A 183 -7.79 -0.32 1.26
N GLY A 184 -7.00 -1.25 0.71
CA GLY A 184 -5.99 -0.95 -0.30
C GLY A 184 -6.54 -0.42 -1.63
N LEU A 185 -7.76 -0.79 -2.04
CA LEU A 185 -8.42 -0.16 -3.21
C LEU A 185 -8.97 1.23 -2.87
N LEU A 186 -9.44 1.42 -1.63
CA LEU A 186 -9.86 2.75 -1.17
C LEU A 186 -8.66 3.70 -1.02
N ASP A 187 -7.49 3.18 -0.64
CA ASP A 187 -6.22 3.92 -0.64
C ASP A 187 -5.88 4.43 -2.05
N GLN A 188 -5.97 3.56 -3.05
CA GLN A 188 -5.77 3.92 -4.45
C GLN A 188 -6.80 4.95 -4.93
N GLN A 189 -8.07 4.83 -4.54
CA GLN A 189 -9.10 5.83 -4.84
C GLN A 189 -8.82 7.19 -4.18
N MET A 190 -8.32 7.20 -2.94
CA MET A 190 -7.93 8.43 -2.24
C MET A 190 -6.74 9.09 -2.96
N ALA A 191 -5.75 8.30 -3.37
CA ALA A 191 -4.62 8.78 -4.17
C ALA A 191 -5.08 9.39 -5.51
N LEU A 192 -5.99 8.73 -6.23
CA LEU A 192 -6.56 9.26 -7.48
C LEU A 192 -7.31 10.58 -7.25
N SER A 193 -8.03 10.70 -6.13
CA SER A 193 -8.71 11.94 -5.77
C SER A 193 -7.71 13.05 -5.47
N TRP A 194 -6.62 12.73 -4.76
CA TRP A 194 -5.53 13.66 -4.51
C TRP A 194 -4.88 14.13 -5.83
N ILE A 195 -4.59 13.21 -6.76
CA ILE A 195 -4.02 13.53 -8.07
C ILE A 195 -4.94 14.47 -8.83
N SER A 196 -6.23 14.15 -8.91
CA SER A 196 -7.22 14.98 -9.60
C SER A 196 -7.27 16.41 -9.07
N SER A 197 -7.12 16.60 -7.75
CA SER A 197 -7.19 17.92 -7.13
C SER A 197 -5.88 18.71 -7.23
N ASN A 198 -4.71 18.04 -7.19
CA ASN A 198 -3.43 18.70 -6.94
C ASN A 198 -2.44 18.69 -8.11
N ILE A 199 -2.58 17.78 -9.09
CA ILE A 199 -1.50 17.53 -10.07
C ILE A 199 -1.19 18.73 -10.98
N ARG A 200 -2.14 19.67 -11.11
CA ARG A 200 -1.94 20.93 -11.84
C ARG A 200 -0.81 21.78 -11.24
N ALA A 201 -0.66 21.81 -9.92
CA ALA A 201 0.45 22.52 -9.27
C ALA A 201 1.83 21.98 -9.69
N PHE A 202 1.90 20.70 -10.07
CA PHE A 202 3.11 20.05 -10.54
C PHE A 202 3.35 20.24 -12.05
N GLY A 203 2.42 20.88 -12.77
CA GLY A 203 2.42 21.05 -14.23
C GLY A 203 1.81 19.87 -14.99
N GLY A 204 0.88 19.14 -14.36
CA GLY A 204 0.12 18.07 -15.00
C GLY A 204 -1.32 18.45 -15.32
N ASP A 205 -1.88 17.80 -16.33
CA ASP A 205 -3.27 17.94 -16.74
C ASP A 205 -4.17 16.94 -15.99
N ALA A 206 -4.99 17.46 -15.07
CA ALA A 206 -5.99 16.66 -14.37
C ALA A 206 -7.05 16.08 -15.32
N GLY A 207 -7.26 16.68 -16.50
CA GLY A 207 -8.12 16.22 -17.59
C GLY A 207 -7.48 15.17 -18.50
N SER A 208 -6.22 14.78 -18.25
CA SER A 208 -5.50 13.79 -19.06
C SER A 208 -4.67 12.82 -18.21
N VAL A 209 -5.33 12.24 -17.21
CA VAL A 209 -4.76 11.19 -16.35
C VAL A 209 -4.95 9.80 -16.96
N THR A 210 -3.86 9.04 -17.08
CA THR A 210 -3.85 7.62 -17.44
C THR A 210 -3.56 6.79 -16.20
N LEU A 211 -4.51 5.97 -15.77
CA LEU A 211 -4.28 4.97 -14.73
C LEU A 211 -3.61 3.74 -15.35
N ALA A 212 -2.44 3.38 -14.85
CA ALA A 212 -1.67 2.26 -15.36
C ALA A 212 -1.17 1.37 -14.23
N GLY A 213 -0.95 0.10 -14.52
CA GLY A 213 -0.32 -0.80 -13.57
C GLY A 213 0.05 -2.14 -14.20
N ALA A 214 0.86 -2.90 -13.45
CA ALA A 214 1.33 -4.23 -13.86
C ALA A 214 0.83 -5.34 -12.91
N SER A 215 0.47 -6.51 -13.44
CA SER A 215 0.00 -7.68 -12.66
C SER A 215 -1.18 -7.34 -11.74
N TYR A 216 -0.98 -7.27 -10.42
CA TYR A 216 -2.02 -6.80 -9.50
C TYR A 216 -2.42 -5.36 -9.80
N GLY A 217 -1.47 -4.44 -10.00
CA GLY A 217 -1.79 -3.05 -10.36
C GLY A 217 -2.63 -2.94 -11.63
N ALA A 218 -2.45 -3.86 -12.58
CA ALA A 218 -3.28 -3.94 -13.78
C ALA A 218 -4.70 -4.45 -13.46
N SER A 219 -4.83 -5.40 -12.54
CA SER A 219 -6.12 -5.90 -12.05
C SER A 219 -6.88 -4.80 -11.29
N ALA A 220 -6.18 -4.06 -10.43
CA ALA A 220 -6.71 -2.91 -9.71
C ALA A 220 -7.13 -1.77 -10.66
N THR A 221 -6.31 -1.46 -11.67
CA THR A 221 -6.68 -0.55 -12.76
C THR A 221 -8.00 -0.98 -13.42
N GLY A 222 -8.14 -2.29 -13.68
CA GLY A 222 -9.39 -2.87 -14.18
C GLY A 222 -10.58 -2.67 -13.22
N LEU A 223 -10.40 -2.86 -11.91
CA LEU A 223 -11.44 -2.63 -10.92
C LEU A 223 -11.86 -1.14 -10.85
N HIS A 224 -10.90 -0.22 -10.98
CA HIS A 224 -11.16 1.21 -10.94
C HIS A 224 -11.97 1.72 -12.15
N LEU A 225 -11.94 1.02 -13.29
CA LEU A 225 -12.82 1.32 -14.43
C LEU A 225 -14.31 1.14 -14.09
N PHE A 226 -14.65 0.24 -13.17
CA PHE A 226 -16.03 -0.07 -12.80
C PHE A 226 -16.47 0.56 -11.48
N SER A 227 -15.52 0.97 -10.63
CA SER A 227 -15.85 1.58 -9.34
C SER A 227 -16.42 2.99 -9.55
N ALA A 228 -17.62 3.23 -9.01
CA ALA A 228 -18.27 4.54 -9.05
C ALA A 228 -17.43 5.64 -8.38
N GLY A 229 -16.63 5.27 -7.38
CA GLY A 229 -15.79 6.20 -6.63
C GLY A 229 -14.50 6.63 -7.32
N SER A 230 -14.08 5.95 -8.41
CA SER A 230 -12.80 6.23 -9.06
C SER A 230 -12.84 6.35 -10.58
N SER A 231 -13.85 5.79 -11.25
CA SER A 231 -13.94 5.74 -12.73
C SER A 231 -13.95 7.12 -13.39
N ARG A 232 -14.27 8.19 -12.65
CA ARG A 232 -14.28 9.58 -13.13
C ARG A 232 -13.00 10.35 -12.79
N LEU A 233 -12.05 9.75 -12.07
CA LEU A 233 -10.81 10.40 -11.63
C LEU A 233 -9.66 10.24 -12.64
N PHE A 234 -9.88 9.49 -13.71
CA PHE A 234 -8.91 9.27 -14.78
C PHE A 234 -9.62 9.11 -16.13
N HIS A 235 -8.84 9.24 -17.21
CA HIS A 235 -9.35 9.40 -18.57
C HIS A 235 -8.97 8.22 -19.47
N ARG A 236 -7.89 7.50 -19.12
CA ARG A 236 -7.40 6.34 -19.86
C ARG A 236 -6.91 5.28 -18.88
N ALA A 237 -6.97 4.01 -19.30
CA ALA A 237 -6.48 2.88 -18.51
C ALA A 237 -5.47 2.04 -19.30
N ARG A 238 -4.39 1.61 -18.66
CA ARG A 238 -3.40 0.68 -19.23
C ARG A 238 -3.12 -0.48 -18.28
N CYS A 239 -3.67 -1.65 -18.61
CA CYS A 239 -3.48 -2.87 -17.84
C CYS A 239 -2.34 -3.72 -18.43
N LEU A 240 -1.18 -3.74 -17.79
CA LEU A 240 0.00 -4.49 -18.25
C LEU A 240 0.09 -5.85 -17.54
N ALA A 241 0.24 -6.93 -18.31
CA ALA A 241 0.33 -8.29 -17.76
C ALA A 241 -0.81 -8.63 -16.76
N ALA A 242 -2.02 -8.12 -17.01
CA ALA A 242 -3.20 -8.49 -16.23
C ALA A 242 -3.56 -9.95 -16.49
N ARG A 243 -3.87 -10.70 -15.43
CA ARG A 243 -4.52 -11.99 -15.61
C ARG A 243 -5.93 -11.74 -16.14
N ARG A 244 -6.34 -12.49 -17.16
CA ARG A 244 -7.72 -12.47 -17.67
C ARG A 244 -8.69 -12.73 -16.51
N TRP A 245 -9.64 -11.83 -16.30
CA TRP A 245 -10.78 -12.06 -15.42
C TRP A 245 -11.55 -13.28 -15.96
N ARG A 246 -11.35 -14.44 -15.33
CA ARG A 246 -12.14 -15.65 -15.63
C ARG A 246 -13.38 -15.57 -14.75
N ARG A 247 -14.58 -15.48 -15.36
CA ARG A 247 -15.81 -15.86 -14.66
C ARG A 247 -15.66 -17.35 -14.31
N GLY A 248 -15.63 -17.66 -13.02
CA GLY A 248 -15.40 -19.01 -12.52
C GLY A 248 -14.00 -19.20 -12.00
N PHE A 249 -13.77 -18.79 -10.74
CA PHE A 249 -13.12 -19.72 -9.83
C PHE A 249 -14.13 -20.87 -9.70
N SER A 250 -14.02 -21.88 -10.56
CA SER A 250 -14.54 -23.19 -10.19
C SER A 250 -13.86 -23.47 -8.87
N SER A 251 -14.64 -23.51 -7.78
CA SER A 251 -14.18 -24.11 -6.53
C SER A 251 -13.38 -25.34 -6.92
N PRO A 252 -12.15 -25.54 -6.43
CA PRO A 252 -11.57 -26.85 -6.56
C PRO A 252 -12.61 -27.76 -5.88
N THR A 253 -13.31 -28.57 -6.66
CA THR A 253 -13.94 -29.80 -6.19
C THR A 253 -12.80 -30.73 -5.82
N THR A 254 -12.02 -30.33 -4.80
CA THR A 254 -11.32 -31.28 -3.97
C THR A 254 -12.46 -31.94 -3.20
N PRO A 255 -12.72 -33.25 -3.38
CA PRO A 255 -13.55 -33.94 -2.41
C PRO A 255 -12.88 -33.70 -1.08
N LEU A 256 -13.61 -33.14 -0.12
CA LEU A 256 -13.15 -33.11 1.26
C LEU A 256 -12.72 -34.53 1.59
N LEU A 257 -11.43 -34.74 1.85
CA LEU A 257 -10.96 -35.93 2.54
C LEU A 257 -11.90 -36.08 3.74
N PRO A 258 -12.61 -37.21 3.90
CA PRO A 258 -13.51 -37.36 5.01
C PRO A 258 -12.67 -37.16 6.27
N LEU A 259 -13.00 -36.12 7.04
CA LEU A 259 -12.52 -35.99 8.41
C LEU A 259 -12.86 -37.34 9.05
N SER A 260 -11.80 -38.11 9.35
CA SER A 260 -11.88 -39.33 10.10
C SER A 260 -12.76 -39.02 11.31
N ARG A 261 -13.91 -39.68 11.38
CA ARG A 261 -14.74 -39.70 12.58
C ARG A 261 -13.80 -39.96 13.73
N THR A 262 -13.81 -39.06 14.71
CA THR A 262 -13.27 -39.31 16.04
C THR A 262 -13.80 -40.67 16.48
N THR A 263 -12.94 -41.68 16.43
CA THR A 263 -13.21 -42.99 17.00
C THR A 263 -13.31 -42.76 18.50
N SER A 264 -14.52 -42.84 19.03
CA SER A 264 -14.74 -43.12 20.45
C SER A 264 -13.92 -44.35 20.84
N PRO A 265 -13.31 -44.37 22.03
CA PRO A 265 -12.54 -45.53 22.48
C PRO A 265 -13.43 -46.78 22.53
N PRO A 266 -12.89 -47.97 22.24
CA PRO A 266 -13.67 -49.21 22.22
C PRO A 266 -14.18 -49.55 23.63
N GLU A 267 -15.48 -49.85 23.68
CA GLU A 267 -16.16 -50.44 24.83
C GLU A 267 -15.57 -51.84 25.11
N PRO A 268 -15.38 -52.24 26.38
CA PRO A 268 -14.80 -53.55 26.70
C PRO A 268 -15.75 -54.69 26.26
N PRO A 269 -15.21 -55.85 25.84
CA PRO A 269 -16.01 -56.93 25.31
C PRO A 269 -16.96 -57.52 26.36
N ALA A 270 -18.22 -57.68 25.95
CA ALA A 270 -19.25 -58.37 26.72
C ALA A 270 -18.82 -59.82 27.02
N ALA A 271 -18.93 -60.23 28.28
CA ALA A 271 -18.66 -61.58 28.73
C ALA A 271 -19.63 -62.58 28.07
N ALA A 272 -19.08 -63.64 27.48
CA ALA A 272 -19.83 -64.78 26.96
C ALA A 272 -20.52 -65.56 28.09
N PRO A 273 -21.67 -66.20 27.82
CA PRO A 273 -22.55 -66.74 28.86
C PRO A 273 -21.97 -68.01 29.48
N THR A 274 -21.76 -67.98 30.80
CA THR A 274 -21.45 -69.17 31.59
C THR A 274 -22.72 -69.98 31.83
N THR A 275 -22.72 -71.19 31.29
CA THR A 275 -23.68 -72.24 31.62
C THR A 275 -23.50 -72.67 33.07
N ARG A 276 -24.55 -72.54 33.90
CA ARG A 276 -24.61 -73.26 35.18
C ARG A 276 -25.96 -73.94 35.34
N LYS A 277 -25.89 -75.26 35.46
CA LYS A 277 -26.99 -76.21 35.66
C LYS A 277 -27.77 -75.89 36.94
N ARG A 278 -29.08 -76.17 36.87
CA ARG A 278 -30.09 -76.14 37.94
C ARG A 278 -29.73 -77.00 39.16
N SER A 279 -30.25 -76.53 40.31
CA SER A 279 -30.76 -77.26 41.50
C SER A 279 -30.47 -76.34 42.72
N ALA A 280 -31.31 -76.12 43.71
CA ALA A 280 -32.63 -76.58 44.14
C ALA A 280 -33.08 -75.51 45.19
N VAL A 281 -34.35 -75.05 45.21
CA VAL A 281 -35.38 -75.49 46.18
C VAL A 281 -35.54 -74.58 47.42
N PHE A 282 -36.82 -74.32 47.72
CA PHE A 282 -37.51 -73.76 48.88
C PHE A 282 -37.40 -72.25 49.21
N GLY A 283 -38.58 -71.62 49.19
CA GLY A 283 -38.85 -70.35 49.84
C GLY A 283 -39.65 -70.50 51.14
N THR A 284 -40.22 -69.37 51.54
CA THR A 284 -41.14 -69.09 52.67
C THR A 284 -40.46 -68.60 53.98
N PRO A 285 -41.17 -67.84 54.86
CA PRO A 285 -41.52 -66.43 54.66
C PRO A 285 -41.45 -65.57 55.97
N VAL A 286 -41.96 -64.31 55.92
CA VAL A 286 -42.47 -63.46 57.05
C VAL A 286 -41.39 -62.95 58.06
N LEU A 287 -41.45 -61.83 58.81
CA LEU A 287 -42.46 -60.92 59.37
C LEU A 287 -41.87 -59.49 59.56
N THR A 288 -42.76 -58.50 59.47
CA THR A 288 -42.73 -57.09 59.93
C THR A 288 -42.50 -56.94 61.45
N PRO A 289 -42.39 -55.72 62.05
CA PRO A 289 -42.55 -54.37 61.49
C PRO A 289 -41.30 -53.47 61.57
#